data_AF-A0A7X7DSU1-F1
#
_entry.id   AF-A0A7X7DSU1-F1
#
_cell.length_a   1.000
_cell.length_b   1.000
_cell.length_c   1.000
_cell.angle_alpha   90.00
_cell.angle_beta   90.00
_cell.angle_gamma   90.00
#
_symmetry.space_group_name_H-M   'P 1'
#
loop_
_entity.id
_entity.type
_entity.pdbx_description
1 polymer ?
#
loop_
_entity_poly.entity_id
_entity_poly.type
_entity_poly.pdbx_seq_one_letter_code
_entity_poly.pdbx_strand_id
1 'polypeptide(L)'
;MKWATAKIGEECDVPSGATPRTGEPAFWDGDILWAIPKDLSDLDRKYLNDTARKITTAGLKSCPQQIRFVETIIDQLTAHGVMEPSALYEPPFTRIDSGGPDALFDGRENVVAGIFETLDA
;
A
#
# COMPACT_ATOMS: atom_id res chain seq x y z
N MET A 1 -25.13 24.36 -7.71
CA MET A 1 -23.82 23.70 -7.90
C MET A 1 -24.05 22.44 -8.72
N LYS A 2 -23.20 22.19 -9.72
CA LYS A 2 -23.27 21.00 -10.57
C LYS A 2 -21.97 20.24 -10.34
N TRP A 3 -22.05 18.99 -9.89
CA TRP A 3 -20.88 18.15 -9.66
C TRP A 3 -20.31 17.74 -11.01
N ALA A 4 -19.00 17.85 -11.19
CA ALA A 4 -18.32 17.35 -12.37
C ALA A 4 -18.27 15.82 -12.33
N THR A 5 -18.40 15.18 -13.48
CA THR A 5 -18.18 13.74 -13.61
C THR A 5 -16.70 13.51 -13.92
N ALA A 6 -16.05 12.67 -13.14
CA ALA A 6 -14.65 12.30 -13.30
C ALA A 6 -14.48 10.78 -13.19
N LYS A 7 -13.40 10.23 -13.75
CA LYS A 7 -13.08 8.82 -13.57
C LYS A 7 -12.44 8.63 -12.20
N ILE A 8 -12.82 7.57 -11.48
CA ILE A 8 -12.29 7.27 -10.14
C ILE A 8 -10.76 7.23 -10.14
N GLY A 9 -10.14 6.57 -11.13
CA GLY A 9 -8.67 6.48 -11.20
C GLY A 9 -7.94 7.79 -11.54
N GLU A 10 -8.65 8.86 -11.91
CA GLU A 10 -8.08 10.20 -12.09
C GLU A 10 -8.17 11.03 -10.80
N GLU A 11 -9.04 10.64 -9.86
CA GLU A 11 -9.34 11.38 -8.62
C GLU A 11 -8.79 10.70 -7.36
N CYS A 12 -8.63 9.37 -7.39
CA CYS A 12 -8.07 8.62 -6.26
C CYS A 12 -7.34 7.35 -6.69
N ASP A 13 -6.37 6.96 -5.87
CA ASP A 13 -5.74 5.65 -5.97
C ASP A 13 -6.65 4.59 -5.38
N VAL A 14 -6.77 3.46 -6.08
CA VAL A 14 -7.52 2.28 -5.62
C VAL A 14 -6.50 1.17 -5.32
N PRO A 15 -5.88 1.15 -4.13
CA PRO A 15 -4.93 0.11 -3.79
C PRO A 15 -5.67 -1.22 -3.61
N SER A 16 -5.04 -2.31 -4.07
CA SER A 16 -5.48 -3.65 -3.69
C SER A 16 -5.15 -3.88 -2.22
N GLY A 17 -6.08 -4.47 -1.48
CA GLY A 17 -5.79 -5.03 -0.17
C GLY A 17 -4.86 -6.24 -0.27
N ALA A 18 -4.44 -6.73 0.89
CA ALA A 18 -3.72 -7.99 1.05
C ALA A 18 -4.40 -8.81 2.14
N THR A 19 -3.86 -9.97 2.51
CA THR A 19 -4.29 -10.68 3.72
C THR A 19 -3.07 -11.37 4.31
N PRO A 20 -2.70 -11.10 5.59
CA PRO A 20 -1.64 -11.85 6.25
C PRO A 20 -2.00 -13.34 6.29
N ARG A 21 -1.00 -14.22 6.31
CA ARG A 21 -1.27 -15.66 6.40
C ARG A 21 -2.08 -15.96 7.66
N THR A 22 -3.26 -16.56 7.49
CA THR A 22 -4.17 -16.89 8.60
C THR A 22 -3.61 -17.96 9.52
N GLY A 23 -2.74 -18.84 9.00
CA GLY A 23 -2.08 -19.90 9.76
C GLY A 23 -0.81 -19.49 10.50
N GLU A 24 -0.41 -18.22 10.47
CA GLU A 24 0.76 -17.71 11.20
C GLU A 24 0.29 -16.86 12.39
N PRO A 25 0.25 -17.41 13.62
CA PRO A 25 -0.27 -16.71 14.79
C PRO A 25 0.46 -15.40 15.09
N ALA A 26 1.74 -15.29 14.75
CA ALA A 26 2.54 -14.07 14.97
C ALA A 26 1.98 -12.83 14.24
N PHE A 27 1.11 -13.02 13.25
CA PHE A 27 0.50 -11.93 12.47
C PHE A 27 -0.82 -11.41 13.04
N TRP A 28 -1.40 -12.09 14.03
CA TRP A 28 -2.74 -11.80 14.54
C TRP A 28 -2.72 -11.35 15.99
N ASP A 29 -3.86 -10.85 16.47
CA ASP A 29 -4.07 -10.41 17.86
C ASP A 29 -3.18 -9.22 18.28
N GLY A 30 -2.86 -8.34 17.32
CA GLY A 30 -2.21 -7.05 17.58
C GLY A 30 -3.21 -5.90 17.75
N ASP A 31 -2.73 -4.68 17.51
CA ASP A 31 -3.51 -3.44 17.71
C ASP A 31 -4.08 -2.85 16.41
N ILE A 32 -3.66 -3.34 15.25
CA ILE A 32 -4.07 -2.80 13.95
C ILE A 32 -5.39 -3.43 13.54
N LEU A 33 -6.42 -2.60 13.33
CA LEU A 33 -7.75 -3.05 12.92
C LEU A 33 -7.72 -3.71 11.54
N TRP A 34 -8.27 -4.92 11.43
CA TRP A 34 -8.34 -5.68 10.17
C TRP A 34 -9.78 -5.81 9.69
N ALA A 35 -10.20 -4.89 8.83
CA ALA A 35 -11.55 -4.85 8.31
C ALA A 35 -11.77 -5.94 7.25
N ILE A 36 -12.85 -6.70 7.40
CA ILE A 36 -13.33 -7.67 6.41
C ILE A 36 -14.75 -7.32 5.92
N PRO A 37 -15.22 -7.86 4.79
CA PRO A 37 -16.56 -7.58 4.29
C PRO A 37 -17.69 -7.82 5.31
N LYS A 38 -17.50 -8.76 6.24
CA LYS A 38 -18.44 -9.02 7.32
C LYS A 38 -18.57 -7.84 8.29
N ASP A 39 -17.47 -7.19 8.66
CA ASP A 39 -17.49 -6.01 9.55
C ASP A 39 -18.30 -4.87 8.93
N LEU A 40 -18.32 -4.77 7.60
CA LEU A 40 -19.11 -3.78 6.86
C LEU A 40 -20.58 -4.18 6.72
N SER A 41 -20.85 -5.47 6.54
CA SER A 41 -22.21 -6.00 6.38
C SER A 41 -23.02 -5.89 7.67
N ASP A 42 -22.34 -6.03 8.81
CA ASP A 42 -22.93 -5.93 10.15
C ASP A 42 -22.96 -4.46 10.66
N LEU A 43 -22.46 -3.49 9.87
CA LEU A 43 -22.34 -2.09 10.26
C LEU A 43 -23.65 -1.31 10.04
N ASP A 44 -24.27 -0.84 11.11
CA ASP A 44 -25.49 -0.01 11.10
C ASP A 44 -25.23 1.50 10.98
N ARG A 45 -23.96 1.89 10.90
CA ARG A 45 -23.47 3.27 10.97
C ARG A 45 -22.50 3.58 9.82
N LYS A 46 -22.24 4.87 9.61
CA LYS A 46 -21.35 5.33 8.52
C LYS A 46 -19.86 5.08 8.77
N TYR A 47 -19.46 4.84 10.02
CA TYR A 47 -18.06 4.80 10.43
C TYR A 47 -17.72 3.47 11.09
N LEU A 48 -16.67 2.80 10.60
CA LEU A 48 -16.11 1.60 11.21
C LEU A 48 -15.01 2.02 12.20
N ASN A 49 -15.29 1.86 13.50
CA ASN A 49 -14.37 2.26 14.57
C ASN A 49 -13.62 1.08 15.20
N ASP A 50 -14.03 -0.16 14.93
CA ASP A 50 -13.41 -1.38 15.46
C ASP A 50 -13.70 -2.55 14.52
N THR A 51 -12.92 -3.62 14.63
CA THR A 51 -13.01 -4.80 13.75
C THR A 51 -12.96 -6.09 14.57
N ALA A 52 -13.61 -7.16 14.08
CA ALA A 52 -13.64 -8.43 14.80
C ALA A 52 -12.26 -9.08 14.98
N ARG A 53 -11.31 -8.77 14.09
CA ARG A 53 -9.93 -9.24 14.15
C ARG A 53 -8.96 -8.07 14.06
N LYS A 54 -7.77 -8.27 14.63
CA LYS A 54 -6.66 -7.33 14.57
C LYS A 54 -5.38 -8.04 14.14
N ILE A 55 -4.48 -7.30 13.53
CA ILE A 55 -3.18 -7.80 13.08
C ILE A 55 -2.06 -7.08 13.82
N THR A 56 -0.91 -7.75 13.89
CA THR A 56 0.32 -7.14 14.40
C THR A 56 0.99 -6.32 13.28
N THR A 57 1.95 -5.48 13.66
CA THR A 57 2.83 -4.81 12.68
C THR A 57 3.55 -5.81 11.78
N ALA A 58 3.92 -6.99 12.31
CA ALA A 58 4.51 -8.07 11.52
C ALA A 58 3.52 -8.63 10.49
N GLY A 59 2.25 -8.80 10.88
CA GLY A 59 1.18 -9.18 9.95
C GLY A 59 1.00 -8.16 8.83
N LEU A 60 1.00 -6.86 9.16
CA LEU A 60 0.91 -5.79 8.17
C LEU A 60 2.11 -5.83 7.20
N LYS A 61 3.34 -5.92 7.72
CA LYS A 61 4.57 -5.99 6.91
C LYS A 61 4.70 -7.27 6.09
N SER A 62 4.01 -8.35 6.48
CA SER A 62 4.01 -9.63 5.75
C SER A 62 3.21 -9.59 4.44
N CYS A 63 2.39 -8.56 4.25
CA CYS A 63 1.62 -8.39 3.04
C CYS A 63 2.55 -8.08 1.85
N PRO A 64 2.11 -8.29 0.60
CA PRO A 64 2.95 -8.08 -0.57
C PRO A 64 2.99 -6.60 -1.01
N GLN A 65 3.23 -5.65 -0.08
CA GLN A 65 3.35 -4.22 -0.43
C GLN A 65 4.49 -3.96 -1.44
N GLN A 66 5.56 -4.77 -1.40
CA GLN A 66 6.69 -4.68 -2.33
C GLN A 66 6.28 -4.90 -3.79
N ILE A 67 5.35 -5.83 -4.05
CA ILE A 67 4.86 -6.08 -5.41
C ILE A 67 4.12 -4.85 -5.92
N ARG A 68 3.24 -4.28 -5.09
CA ARG A 68 2.47 -3.09 -5.45
C ARG A 68 3.37 -1.88 -5.74
N PHE A 69 4.47 -1.74 -5.00
CA PHE A 69 5.43 -0.67 -5.22
C PHE A 69 6.08 -0.78 -6.60
N VAL A 70 6.54 -1.97 -6.98
CA VAL A 70 7.12 -2.22 -8.32
C VAL A 70 6.08 -2.01 -9.42
N GLU A 71 4.84 -2.49 -9.25
CA GLU A 71 3.74 -2.21 -10.19
C GLU A 71 3.52 -0.71 -10.38
N THR A 72 3.56 0.06 -9.28
CA THR A 72 3.37 1.52 -9.33
C THR A 72 4.51 2.21 -10.08
N ILE A 73 5.76 1.73 -9.95
CA ILE A 73 6.88 2.21 -10.77
C ILE A 73 6.59 1.96 -12.25
N ILE A 74 6.16 0.75 -12.60
CA ILE A 74 5.85 0.38 -13.99
C ILE A 74 4.72 1.26 -14.55
N ASP A 75 3.65 1.48 -13.79
CA ASP A 75 2.52 2.32 -14.20
C ASP A 75 2.97 3.76 -14.47
N GLN A 76 3.76 4.35 -13.57
CA GLN A 76 4.27 5.70 -13.71
C GLN A 76 5.24 5.84 -14.89
N LEU A 77 6.17 4.91 -15.06
CA LEU A 77 7.08 4.90 -16.21
C LEU A 77 6.32 4.69 -17.53
N THR A 78 5.28 3.86 -17.54
CA THR A 78 4.45 3.65 -18.74
C THR A 78 3.67 4.91 -19.10
N ALA A 79 3.17 5.65 -18.10
CA ALA A 79 2.39 6.87 -18.32
C ALA A 79 3.24 8.10 -18.67
N HIS A 80 4.43 8.22 -18.06
CA HIS A 80 5.25 9.44 -18.12
C HIS A 80 6.57 9.26 -18.87
N GLY A 81 6.98 8.03 -19.16
CA GLY A 81 8.20 7.68 -19.90
C GLY A 81 9.48 7.75 -19.06
N VAL A 82 9.60 8.75 -18.17
CA VAL A 82 10.74 8.96 -17.28
C VAL A 82 10.27 9.28 -15.87
N MET A 83 11.13 9.03 -14.89
CA MET A 83 10.86 9.31 -13.48
C MET A 83 12.17 9.64 -12.76
N GLU A 84 12.20 10.75 -12.03
CA GLU A 84 13.30 11.07 -11.12
C GLU A 84 13.29 10.10 -9.92
N PRO A 85 14.43 9.53 -9.51
CA PRO A 85 14.45 8.57 -8.40
C PRO A 85 13.90 9.13 -7.08
N SER A 86 14.05 10.45 -6.86
CA SER A 86 13.50 11.14 -5.68
C SER A 86 11.98 11.04 -5.59
N ALA A 87 11.27 10.86 -6.71
CA ALA A 87 9.82 10.70 -6.74
C ALA A 87 9.34 9.46 -5.96
N LEU A 88 10.20 8.46 -5.74
CA LEU A 88 9.88 7.28 -4.91
C LEU A 88 9.58 7.63 -3.44
N TYR A 89 9.96 8.83 -2.99
CA TYR A 89 9.63 9.39 -1.67
C TYR A 89 8.43 10.34 -1.69
N GLU A 90 7.68 10.39 -2.78
CA GLU A 90 6.46 11.19 -2.93
C GLU A 90 5.24 10.28 -3.21
N PRO A 91 4.00 10.77 -3.01
CA PRO A 91 2.82 10.06 -3.48
C PRO A 91 2.89 9.84 -5.00
N PRO A 92 2.49 8.66 -5.52
CA PRO A 92 1.72 7.60 -4.85
C PRO A 92 2.56 6.59 -4.04
N PHE A 93 3.88 6.59 -4.13
CA PHE A 93 4.74 5.58 -3.50
C PHE A 93 4.65 5.58 -1.98
N THR A 94 4.66 6.76 -1.37
CA THR A 94 4.53 6.91 0.09
C THR A 94 3.14 6.54 0.64
N ARG A 95 2.15 6.32 -0.23
CA ARG A 95 0.85 5.76 0.17
C ARG A 95 0.91 4.26 0.42
N ILE A 96 1.93 3.57 -0.12
CA ILE A 96 2.17 2.14 0.10
C ILE A 96 2.86 1.92 1.44
N ASP A 97 3.92 2.70 1.70
CA ASP A 97 4.59 2.79 2.99
C ASP A 97 5.09 4.23 3.20
N SER A 98 4.73 4.83 4.35
CA SER A 98 5.09 6.22 4.67
C SER A 98 6.60 6.46 4.80
N GLY A 99 7.40 5.42 5.02
CA GLY A 99 8.86 5.50 5.05
C GLY A 99 9.51 5.33 3.68
N GLY A 100 8.73 5.21 2.60
CA GLY A 100 9.24 5.09 1.24
C GLY A 100 9.91 3.73 0.97
N PRO A 101 10.76 3.65 -0.09
CA PRO A 101 11.42 2.40 -0.46
C PRO A 101 12.31 1.83 0.66
N ASP A 102 12.99 2.66 1.44
CA ASP A 102 13.86 2.18 2.53
C ASP A 102 13.09 1.38 3.59
N ALA A 103 11.94 1.90 4.04
CA ALA A 103 11.10 1.20 5.02
C ALA A 103 10.41 -0.04 4.42
N LEU A 104 10.01 0.04 3.15
CA LEU A 104 9.32 -1.03 2.45
C LEU A 104 10.24 -2.22 2.14
N PHE A 105 11.53 -1.96 1.90
CA PHE A 105 12.56 -2.95 1.60
C PHE A 105 13.57 -3.07 2.75
N ASP A 106 13.16 -2.82 4.00
CA ASP A 106 13.99 -2.95 5.21
C ASP A 106 14.75 -4.30 5.24
N GLY A 107 16.07 -4.23 5.42
CA GLY A 107 17.00 -5.37 5.33
C GLY A 107 17.30 -5.88 3.91
N ARG A 108 16.92 -5.11 2.87
CA ARG A 108 17.21 -5.37 1.45
C ARG A 108 17.70 -4.10 0.74
N GLU A 109 18.68 -3.45 1.32
CA GLU A 109 19.23 -2.17 0.87
C GLU A 109 19.79 -2.25 -0.56
N ASN A 110 20.29 -3.43 -0.96
CA ASN A 110 20.75 -3.70 -2.32
C ASN A 110 19.63 -3.62 -3.37
N VAL A 111 18.38 -3.91 -3.00
CA VAL A 111 17.23 -3.78 -3.89
C VAL A 111 16.89 -2.31 -4.10
N VAL A 112 16.90 -1.52 -3.02
CA VAL A 112 16.66 -0.07 -3.10
C VAL A 112 17.72 0.58 -3.98
N ALA A 113 19.00 0.32 -3.72
CA ALA A 113 20.10 0.83 -4.53
C ALA A 113 19.93 0.48 -6.02
N GLY A 114 19.61 -0.79 -6.33
CA GLY A 114 19.40 -1.22 -7.71
C GLY A 114 18.20 -0.56 -8.40
N ILE A 115 17.12 -0.24 -7.66
CA ILE A 115 15.99 0.52 -8.20
C ILE A 115 16.43 1.94 -8.58
N PHE A 116 17.15 2.63 -7.69
CA PHE A 116 17.64 3.99 -7.94
C PHE A 116 18.59 4.03 -9.14
N GLU A 117 19.57 3.12 -9.18
CA GLU A 117 20.49 2.99 -10.31
C GLU A 117 19.77 2.73 -11.64
N THR A 118 18.68 1.96 -11.62
CA THR A 118 17.88 1.68 -12.82
C THR A 118 17.10 2.90 -13.30
N LEU A 119 16.63 3.76 -12.38
CA LEU A 119 15.89 4.98 -12.73
C LEU A 119 16.82 6.10 -13.22
N ASP A 120 18.08 6.12 -12.78
CA ASP A 120 19.11 7.08 -13.20
C ASP A 120 19.79 6.74 -14.54
N ALA A 121 19.55 5.54 -15.09
CA ALA A 121 20.22 5.00 -16.28
C ALA A 121 19.55 5.43 -17.60
#